data_AF-A0A3B8ZPL9-F1
#
_entry.id   AF-A0A3B8ZPL9-F1
#
_cell.length_a   1.000
_cell.length_b   1.000
_cell.length_c   1.000
_cell.angle_alpha   90.00
_cell.angle_beta   90.00
_cell.angle_gamma   90.00
#
_symmetry.space_group_name_H-M   'P 1'
#
loop_
_entity.id
_entity.type
_entity.pdbx_description
1 polymer ?
#
loop_
_entity_poly.entity_id
_entity_poly.type
_entity_poly.pdbx_seq_one_letter_code
_entity_poly.pdbx_strand_id
1 'polypeptide(L)'
;MPVESLEKGGRSFTVRWLILWLLLFAASLQVVRILTVRSNTGETPFFSANDRSRGCTILALTVNGTYAIDQVIEIRDPNTKRRTWDTIDKVRHRGPDGKQHYYSSKPPLLPTMYAGGYWLVRSATGATLPGQTFFVGRW
;
A
#
# COMPACT_ATOMS: atom_id res chain seq x y z
N MET A 1 12.18 -58.10 4.08
CA MET A 1 11.96 -56.72 4.60
C MET A 1 11.80 -55.76 3.43
N PRO A 2 10.58 -55.27 3.11
CA PRO A 2 10.48 -53.95 2.44
C PRO A 2 9.22 -53.10 2.73
N VAL A 3 8.30 -53.49 3.62
CA VAL A 3 7.00 -52.77 3.77
C VAL A 3 7.16 -51.42 4.47
N GLU A 4 8.07 -51.32 5.43
CA GLU A 4 8.22 -50.14 6.29
C GLU A 4 8.87 -48.93 5.59
N SER A 5 9.67 -49.17 4.54
CA SER A 5 10.29 -48.08 3.76
C SER A 5 9.30 -47.42 2.78
N LEU A 6 8.35 -48.20 2.23
CA LEU A 6 7.31 -47.71 1.33
C LEU A 6 6.27 -46.86 2.09
N GLU A 7 5.87 -47.26 3.30
CA GLU A 7 4.95 -46.47 4.14
C GLU A 7 5.56 -45.13 4.57
N LYS A 8 6.85 -45.10 4.93
CA LYS A 8 7.55 -43.85 5.30
C LYS A 8 7.62 -42.87 4.13
N GLY A 9 7.87 -43.37 2.92
CA GLY A 9 7.87 -42.56 1.68
C GLY A 9 6.50 -41.97 1.33
N GLY A 10 5.44 -42.78 1.38
CA GLY A 10 4.07 -42.34 1.13
C GLY A 10 3.56 -41.35 2.18
N ARG A 11 3.87 -41.55 3.46
CA ARG A 11 3.48 -40.65 4.55
C ARG A 11 4.19 -39.30 4.46
N SER A 12 5.48 -39.27 4.12
CA SER A 12 6.23 -38.02 3.89
C SER A 12 5.68 -37.23 2.70
N PHE A 13 5.33 -37.93 1.61
CA PHE A 13 4.72 -37.32 0.42
C PHE A 13 3.35 -36.70 0.76
N THR A 14 2.46 -37.44 1.42
CA THR A 14 1.13 -36.95 1.81
C THR A 14 1.19 -35.78 2.79
N VAL A 15 2.11 -35.81 3.76
CA VAL A 15 2.31 -34.69 4.71
C VAL A 15 2.82 -33.44 3.99
N ARG A 16 3.76 -33.56 3.04
CA ARG A 16 4.24 -32.41 2.24
C ARG A 16 3.10 -31.77 1.45
N TRP A 17 2.26 -32.56 0.79
CA TRP A 17 1.12 -32.02 0.04
C TRP A 17 0.08 -31.38 0.95
N LEU A 18 -0.20 -31.98 2.11
CA LEU A 18 -1.07 -31.37 3.13
C LEU A 18 -0.54 -29.99 3.55
N ILE A 19 0.76 -29.87 3.84
CA ILE A 19 1.39 -28.59 4.20
C ILE A 19 1.25 -27.59 3.05
N LEU A 20 1.53 -28.00 1.81
CA LEU A 20 1.37 -27.12 0.65
C LEU A 20 -0.07 -26.64 0.48
N TRP A 21 -1.07 -27.51 0.65
CA TRP A 21 -2.47 -27.12 0.60
C TRP A 21 -2.86 -26.14 1.72
N LEU A 22 -2.36 -26.36 2.93
CA LEU A 22 -2.57 -25.43 4.05
C LEU A 22 -1.93 -24.07 3.79
N LEU A 23 -0.72 -24.03 3.22
CA LEU A 23 -0.05 -22.79 2.85
C LEU A 23 -0.81 -22.06 1.74
N LEU A 24 -1.28 -22.77 0.72
CA LEU A 24 -2.09 -22.20 -0.36
C LEU A 24 -3.42 -21.65 0.16
N PHE A 25 -4.07 -22.37 1.07
CA PHE A 25 -5.31 -21.91 1.70
C PHE A 25 -5.06 -20.68 2.59
N ALA A 26 -4.00 -20.67 3.40
CA ALA A 26 -3.65 -19.50 4.19
C ALA A 26 -3.32 -18.28 3.29
N ALA A 27 -2.59 -18.50 2.19
CA ALA A 27 -2.27 -17.44 1.23
C ALA A 27 -3.53 -16.90 0.54
N SER A 28 -4.48 -17.76 0.15
CA SER A 28 -5.73 -17.32 -0.48
C SER A 28 -6.58 -16.46 0.47
N LEU A 29 -6.64 -16.80 1.76
CA LEU A 29 -7.29 -15.97 2.77
C LEU A 29 -6.66 -14.58 2.89
N GLN A 30 -5.32 -14.46 2.78
CA GLN A 30 -4.66 -13.15 2.79
C GLN A 30 -4.98 -12.33 1.54
N VAL A 31 -5.02 -12.97 0.36
CA VAL A 31 -5.43 -12.29 -0.89
C VAL A 31 -6.84 -11.74 -0.77
N VAL A 32 -7.79 -12.54 -0.26
CA VAL A 32 -9.17 -12.09 -0.02
C VAL A 32 -9.19 -10.89 0.93
N ARG A 33 -8.39 -10.92 2.01
CA ARG A 33 -8.30 -9.80 2.95
C ARG A 33 -7.82 -8.52 2.26
N ILE A 34 -6.78 -8.58 1.44
CA ILE A 34 -6.25 -7.42 0.69
C ILE A 34 -7.31 -6.87 -0.28
N LEU A 35 -8.02 -7.74 -1.00
CA LEU A 35 -9.04 -7.36 -1.97
C LEU A 35 -10.33 -6.80 -1.35
N THR A 36 -10.60 -7.08 -0.08
CA THR A 36 -11.81 -6.63 0.61
C THR A 36 -11.55 -5.50 1.59
N VAL A 37 -10.28 -5.17 1.84
CA VAL A 37 -9.84 -4.21 2.83
C VAL A 37 -10.40 -2.80 2.59
N ARG A 38 -10.89 -2.16 3.67
CA ARG A 38 -11.40 -0.79 3.71
C ARG A 38 -11.14 -0.15 5.07
N SER A 39 -10.86 1.16 5.09
CA SER A 39 -10.81 1.95 6.32
C SER A 39 -12.18 2.03 7.00
N ASN A 40 -12.21 2.48 8.26
CA ASN A 40 -13.47 2.66 9.00
C ASN A 40 -14.44 3.65 8.31
N THR A 41 -13.90 4.63 7.58
CA THR A 41 -14.70 5.58 6.80
C THR A 41 -15.08 5.06 5.42
N GLY A 42 -14.50 3.94 4.97
CA GLY A 42 -14.75 3.35 3.66
C GLY A 42 -14.11 4.10 2.48
N GLU A 43 -13.35 5.16 2.73
CA GLU A 43 -12.83 6.06 1.69
C GLU A 43 -11.53 5.55 1.05
N THR A 44 -10.73 4.75 1.79
CA THR A 44 -9.42 4.28 1.31
C THR A 44 -9.10 2.87 1.79
N PRO A 45 -8.12 2.18 1.18
CA PRO A 45 -7.55 0.95 1.73
C PRO A 45 -6.56 1.22 2.89
N PHE A 46 -6.26 2.48 3.22
CA PHE A 46 -5.33 2.86 4.29
C PHE A 46 -6.06 2.98 5.62
N PHE A 47 -5.65 2.20 6.63
CA PHE A 47 -6.37 2.13 7.91
C PHE A 47 -6.07 3.29 8.84
N SER A 48 -4.94 3.96 8.66
CA SER A 48 -4.47 4.99 9.58
C SER A 48 -3.97 6.23 8.87
N ALA A 49 -3.89 7.34 9.62
CA ALA A 49 -3.15 8.51 9.18
C ALA A 49 -1.68 8.19 8.87
N ASN A 50 -1.09 7.26 9.63
CA ASN A 50 0.28 6.78 9.44
C ASN A 50 0.53 6.14 8.07
N ASP A 51 -0.41 5.30 7.62
CA ASP A 51 -0.29 4.59 6.33
C ASP A 51 -0.40 5.59 5.17
N ARG A 52 -1.30 6.56 5.31
CA ARG A 52 -1.50 7.65 4.34
C ARG A 52 -0.25 8.53 4.17
N SER A 53 0.61 8.64 5.17
CA SER A 53 1.84 9.45 5.09
C SER A 53 2.77 8.98 3.95
N ARG A 54 2.88 7.67 3.73
CA ARG A 54 3.65 7.11 2.61
C ARG A 54 2.97 7.41 1.27
N GLY A 55 1.64 7.24 1.23
CA GLY A 55 0.82 7.59 0.07
C GLY A 55 0.93 9.06 -0.34
N CYS A 56 1.05 9.96 0.64
CA CYS A 56 1.27 11.39 0.37
C CYS A 56 2.58 11.64 -0.36
N THR A 57 3.65 10.97 0.07
CA THR A 57 4.97 11.07 -0.59
C THR A 57 4.92 10.50 -2.01
N ILE A 58 4.28 9.34 -2.19
CA ILE A 58 4.07 8.72 -3.52
C ILE A 58 3.35 9.70 -4.46
N LEU A 59 2.27 10.32 -4.00
CA LEU A 59 1.49 11.24 -4.80
C LEU A 59 2.25 12.54 -5.10
N ALA A 60 2.90 13.13 -4.09
CA ALA A 60 3.69 14.35 -4.26
C ALA A 60 4.85 14.15 -5.24
N LEU A 61 5.57 13.02 -5.16
CA LEU A 61 6.64 12.72 -6.11
C LEU A 61 6.10 12.54 -7.53
N THR A 62 5.00 11.80 -7.68
CA THR A 62 4.47 11.42 -9.00
C THR A 62 3.75 12.57 -9.71
N VAL A 63 3.09 13.45 -8.96
CA VAL A 63 2.28 14.54 -9.51
C VAL A 63 3.05 15.86 -9.50
N ASN A 64 3.82 16.12 -8.44
CA ASN A 64 4.44 17.42 -8.19
C ASN A 64 5.96 17.39 -8.34
N GLY A 65 6.58 16.21 -8.50
CA GLY A 65 8.03 16.09 -8.59
C GLY A 65 8.78 16.51 -7.32
N THR A 66 8.12 16.46 -6.15
CA THR A 66 8.69 16.92 -4.88
C THR A 66 8.31 16.01 -3.71
N TYR A 67 9.13 16.04 -2.65
CA TYR A 67 8.81 15.40 -1.37
C TYR A 67 7.88 16.24 -0.49
N ALA A 68 7.66 17.51 -0.84
CA ALA A 68 6.73 18.37 -0.11
C ALA A 68 5.29 17.91 -0.37
N ILE A 69 4.56 17.59 0.70
CA ILE A 69 3.22 17.00 0.64
C ILE A 69 2.10 18.02 0.83
N ASP A 70 2.41 19.32 0.83
CA ASP A 70 1.45 20.39 1.18
C ASP A 70 0.16 20.32 0.37
N GLN A 71 0.28 20.12 -0.95
CA GLN A 71 -0.89 20.05 -1.83
C GLN A 71 -1.69 18.76 -1.62
N VAL A 72 -1.01 17.66 -1.27
CA VAL A 72 -1.62 16.34 -1.13
C VAL A 72 -2.49 16.26 0.12
N ILE A 73 -1.99 16.76 1.27
CA ILE A 73 -2.74 16.72 2.53
C ILE A 73 -3.98 17.64 2.51
N GLU A 74 -4.05 18.56 1.56
CA GLU A 74 -5.18 19.45 1.32
C GLU A 74 -6.25 18.86 0.38
N ILE A 75 -5.97 17.72 -0.28
CA ILE A 75 -6.94 17.03 -1.14
C ILE A 75 -8.15 16.62 -0.30
N ARG A 76 -9.33 16.99 -0.78
CA ARG A 76 -10.61 16.64 -0.17
C ARG A 76 -11.32 15.56 -0.97
N ASP A 77 -11.93 14.62 -0.27
CA ASP A 77 -12.85 13.68 -0.88
C ASP A 77 -14.01 14.45 -1.54
N PRO A 78 -14.38 14.11 -2.79
CA PRO A 78 -15.41 14.85 -3.52
C PRO A 78 -16.78 14.77 -2.85
N ASN A 79 -17.07 13.67 -2.13
CA ASN A 79 -18.36 13.42 -1.50
C ASN A 79 -18.38 13.89 -0.05
N THR A 80 -17.42 13.45 0.77
CA THR A 80 -17.43 13.72 2.22
C THR A 80 -16.75 15.03 2.58
N LYS A 81 -16.02 15.65 1.64
CA LYS A 81 -15.21 16.87 1.80
C LYS A 81 -14.11 16.76 2.87
N ARG A 82 -13.87 15.55 3.41
CA ARG A 82 -12.81 15.28 4.39
C ARG A 82 -11.45 15.34 3.71
N ARG A 83 -10.43 15.73 4.47
CA ARG A 83 -9.03 15.64 4.04
C ARG A 83 -8.55 14.20 4.21
N THR A 84 -9.04 13.33 3.33
CA THR A 84 -8.77 11.90 3.40
C THR A 84 -7.30 11.57 3.24
N TRP A 85 -6.47 12.48 2.71
CA TRP A 85 -5.02 12.31 2.62
C TRP A 85 -4.23 12.97 3.77
N ASP A 86 -4.88 13.70 4.67
CA ASP A 86 -4.16 14.31 5.78
C ASP A 86 -3.59 13.23 6.73
N THR A 87 -2.40 13.52 7.26
CA THR A 87 -1.62 12.62 8.10
C THR A 87 -1.06 13.32 9.33
N ILE A 88 -0.97 12.58 10.44
CA ILE A 88 -0.29 13.00 11.66
C ILE A 88 1.23 12.79 11.56
N ASP A 89 1.68 11.89 10.68
CA ASP A 89 3.08 11.53 10.46
C ASP A 89 3.73 12.45 9.43
N LYS A 90 3.82 13.73 9.78
CA LYS A 90 4.45 14.76 8.95
C LYS A 90 5.36 15.67 9.78
N VAL A 91 6.42 16.13 9.15
CA VAL A 91 7.36 17.11 9.71
C VAL A 91 7.30 18.38 8.87
N ARG A 92 7.66 19.51 9.48
CA ARG A 92 7.72 20.80 8.80
C ARG A 92 9.17 21.24 8.67
N HIS A 93 9.60 21.54 7.45
CA HIS A 93 10.97 21.95 7.17
C HIS A 93 11.00 23.09 6.14
N ARG A 94 12.02 23.95 6.25
CA ARG A 94 12.21 25.05 5.31
C ARG A 94 12.72 24.50 3.98
N GLY A 95 11.96 24.70 2.91
CA GLY A 95 12.33 24.25 1.57
C GLY A 95 13.40 25.15 0.92
N PRO A 96 13.87 24.76 -0.28
CA PRO A 96 14.82 25.54 -1.06
C PRO A 96 14.33 26.94 -1.42
N ASP A 97 13.00 27.14 -1.47
CA ASP A 97 12.35 28.43 -1.72
C ASP A 97 12.30 29.33 -0.47
N GLY A 98 12.86 28.88 0.64
CA GLY A 98 12.88 29.59 1.91
C GLY A 98 11.54 29.59 2.65
N LYS A 99 10.53 28.83 2.22
CA LYS A 99 9.23 28.71 2.90
C LYS A 99 9.14 27.42 3.69
N GLN A 100 8.20 27.36 4.62
CA GLN A 100 7.96 26.16 5.43
C GLN A 100 7.01 25.20 4.70
N HIS A 101 7.48 23.97 4.46
CA HIS A 101 6.74 22.90 3.78
C HIS A 101 6.55 21.69 4.69
N TYR A 102 5.47 20.95 4.48
CA TYR A 102 5.24 19.66 5.12
C TYR A 102 5.87 18.53 4.31
N TYR A 103 6.48 17.58 5.01
CA TYR A 103 7.06 16.35 4.45
C TYR A 103 6.58 15.15 5.26
N SER A 104 6.51 13.97 4.65
CA SER A 104 6.28 12.73 5.40
C SER A 104 7.41 12.47 6.39
N SER A 105 7.09 11.97 7.59
CA SER A 105 8.10 11.53 8.57
C SER A 105 8.69 10.14 8.26
N LYS A 106 8.20 9.44 7.23
CA LYS A 106 8.63 8.07 6.91
C LYS A 106 9.92 8.07 6.09
N PRO A 107 10.75 7.01 6.21
CA PRO A 107 11.95 6.88 5.38
C PRO A 107 11.61 6.96 3.88
N PRO A 108 12.34 7.77 3.09
CA PRO A 108 11.93 8.15 1.74
C PRO A 108 12.12 7.04 0.69
N LEU A 109 12.98 6.04 0.95
CA LEU A 109 13.34 5.04 -0.06
C LEU A 109 12.12 4.25 -0.56
N LEU A 110 11.36 3.65 0.35
CA LEU A 110 10.19 2.84 0.00
C LEU A 110 9.11 3.64 -0.78
N PRO A 111 8.63 4.80 -0.30
CA PRO A 111 7.65 5.59 -1.05
C PRO A 111 8.19 6.10 -2.38
N THR A 112 9.51 6.28 -2.54
CA THR A 112 10.12 6.66 -3.83
C THR A 112 10.04 5.51 -4.83
N MET A 113 10.38 4.29 -4.42
CA MET A 113 10.23 3.12 -5.28
C MET A 113 8.77 2.92 -5.71
N TYR A 114 7.83 3.08 -4.76
CA TYR A 114 6.41 2.99 -5.05
C TYR A 114 5.88 4.15 -5.90
N ALA A 115 6.49 5.33 -5.84
CA ALA A 115 6.19 6.43 -6.76
C ALA A 115 6.49 6.04 -8.21
N GLY A 116 7.61 5.35 -8.47
CA GLY A 116 7.91 4.80 -9.80
C GLY A 116 6.86 3.78 -10.27
N GLY A 117 6.47 2.84 -9.41
CA GLY A 117 5.42 1.87 -9.71
C GLY A 117 4.05 2.53 -9.97
N TYR A 118 3.66 3.49 -9.12
CA TYR A 118 2.42 4.24 -9.31
C TYR A 118 2.45 5.08 -10.59
N TRP A 119 3.58 5.69 -10.93
CA TRP A 119 3.76 6.40 -12.19
C TRP A 119 3.51 5.50 -13.40
N LEU A 120 3.99 4.25 -13.39
CA LEU A 120 3.72 3.27 -14.44
C LEU A 120 2.22 2.95 -14.53
N VAL A 121 1.58 2.66 -13.40
CA VAL A 121 0.12 2.37 -13.36
C VAL A 121 -0.67 3.54 -13.91
N ARG A 122 -0.37 4.77 -13.46
CA ARG A 122 -1.04 6.00 -13.91
C ARG A 122 -0.81 6.24 -15.40
N SER A 123 0.41 6.04 -15.89
CA SER A 123 0.75 6.27 -17.30
C SER A 123 0.07 5.26 -18.22
N ALA A 124 -0.07 4.01 -17.78
CA ALA A 124 -0.67 2.94 -18.57
C ALA A 124 -2.21 2.97 -18.55
N THR A 125 -2.83 3.35 -17.43
CA THR A 125 -4.28 3.21 -17.22
C THR A 125 -5.03 4.54 -17.08
N GLY A 126 -4.31 5.64 -16.86
CA GLY A 126 -4.91 6.91 -16.44
C GLY A 126 -5.43 6.90 -14.99
N ALA A 127 -5.36 5.78 -14.28
CA ALA A 127 -5.87 5.68 -12.92
C ALA A 127 -5.04 6.51 -11.94
N THR A 128 -5.73 7.19 -11.03
CA THR A 128 -5.09 8.05 -10.03
C THR A 128 -5.37 7.55 -8.63
N LEU A 129 -4.40 7.74 -7.74
CA LEU A 129 -4.52 7.29 -6.35
C LEU A 129 -5.67 7.99 -5.59
N PRO A 130 -5.97 9.29 -5.78
CA PRO A 130 -7.15 9.90 -5.16
C PRO A 130 -8.47 9.55 -5.86
N GLY A 131 -8.45 9.19 -7.15
CA GLY A 131 -9.66 8.94 -7.94
C GLY A 131 -10.14 7.49 -7.89
N GLN A 132 -9.23 6.53 -8.03
CA GLN A 132 -9.50 5.10 -7.89
C GLN A 132 -8.65 4.49 -6.76
N THR A 133 -8.77 5.06 -5.56
CA THR A 133 -7.95 4.72 -4.39
C THR A 133 -7.87 3.22 -4.09
N PHE A 134 -8.96 2.46 -4.27
CA PHE A 134 -8.95 1.02 -4.04
C PHE A 134 -8.31 0.22 -5.18
N PHE A 135 -8.40 0.69 -6.42
CA PHE A 135 -7.76 0.03 -7.56
C PHE A 135 -6.25 0.22 -7.49
N VAL A 136 -5.82 1.43 -7.18
CA VAL A 136 -4.40 1.78 -7.17
C VAL A 136 -3.77 1.39 -5.83
N GLY A 137 -4.39 1.73 -4.69
CA GLY A 137 -3.80 1.67 -3.35
C GLY A 137 -3.76 0.30 -2.66
N ARG A 138 -4.10 -0.79 -3.35
CA ARG A 138 -4.07 -2.15 -2.80
C ARG A 138 -2.78 -2.85 -3.23
N TRP A 139 -1.75 -2.68 -2.43
CA TRP A 139 -0.43 -3.31 -2.55
C TRP A 139 0.01 -3.85 -1.19
#